data_AF-M8BAM5-F1
#
_entry.id   AF-M8BAM5-F1
#
_cell.length_a   1.000
_cell.length_b   1.000
_cell.length_c   1.000
_cell.angle_alpha   90.00
_cell.angle_beta   90.00
_cell.angle_gamma   90.00
#
_symmetry.space_group_name_H-M   'P 1'
#
loop_
_entity.id
_entity.type
_entity.pdbx_description
1 polymer ?
#
loop_
_entity_poly.entity_id
_entity_poly.type
_entity_poly.pdbx_seq_one_letter_code
_entity_poly.pdbx_strand_id
1 'polypeptide(L)'
;MALLFRFSQLRNSIWSSCPARLRMQHTGLSPGTLLDPKSYEKRLFSTRVQETASLHRTDLGPCISGIQPLKFQQTSEHEQSAPLLIFDIETTGFFQKTTGNFQKGNRITEFAVRDLCGGKNSTFETLINPERDVPGYLKKVNNINTDLVCKPDVPRFSDVLPLLLAFVQSRQTPGKPVIWVAHKANTFDAPFLAQEFNRCSAQMPEDWLFVDSHCLARKLPMLEPSEDKKHLLNLESLSKRYGISAEGSAHRAMKDVTTLCHVFQKMSFDLKLTYEGLINEATKASYFSKLLK
;
A
#
# COMPACT_ATOMS: atom_id res chain seq x y z
N MET A 1 -17.18 15.56 9.06
CA MET A 1 -15.88 15.36 9.77
C MET A 1 -14.78 15.19 8.73
N ALA A 2 -13.55 15.62 9.00
CA ALA A 2 -12.42 15.45 8.09
C ALA A 2 -11.64 14.19 8.49
N LEU A 3 -11.49 13.24 7.57
CA LEU A 3 -10.70 12.02 7.76
C LEU A 3 -9.20 12.33 7.62
N LEU A 4 -8.36 11.70 8.45
CA LEU A 4 -6.90 11.86 8.37
C LEU A 4 -6.33 10.99 7.25
N PHE A 5 -5.94 11.63 6.15
CA PHE A 5 -5.09 11.03 5.12
C PHE A 5 -3.80 11.80 5.01
N ARG A 6 -2.66 11.09 4.93
CA ARG A 6 -1.36 11.71 4.68
C ARG A 6 -0.89 11.37 3.28
N PHE A 7 -0.69 12.43 2.49
CA PHE A 7 0.01 12.39 1.21
C PHE A 7 1.26 13.25 1.36
N SER A 8 2.44 12.70 1.12
CA SER A 8 3.67 13.48 1.18
C SER A 8 3.99 14.08 -0.19
N GLN A 9 4.21 15.40 -0.24
CA GLN A 9 4.83 16.04 -1.39
C GLN A 9 6.34 16.02 -1.19
N LEU A 10 7.11 15.66 -2.22
CA LEU A 10 8.54 15.92 -2.24
C LEU A 10 8.74 17.46 -2.32
N ARG A 11 8.87 18.11 -1.16
CA ARG A 11 9.40 19.47 -1.04
C ARG A 11 10.54 19.45 -0.03
N ASN A 12 11.61 20.18 -0.38
CA ASN A 12 12.85 20.29 0.37
C ASN A 12 12.63 20.53 1.86
N SER A 13 13.39 19.79 2.67
CA SER A 13 13.79 20.11 4.05
C SER A 13 12.82 21.02 4.81
N ILE A 14 11.79 20.40 5.39
CA ILE A 14 11.10 20.69 6.66
C ILE A 14 9.88 19.78 6.62
N TRP A 15 9.68 18.96 7.67
CA TRP A 15 8.49 18.15 7.85
C TRP A 15 7.22 19.00 7.68
N SER A 16 6.62 18.98 6.50
CA SER A 16 5.34 19.62 6.22
C SER A 16 4.38 18.55 5.69
N SER A 17 3.78 17.82 6.62
CA SER A 17 2.58 17.03 6.35
C SER A 17 1.45 18.00 6.06
N CYS A 18 0.94 18.06 4.83
CA CYS A 18 -0.30 18.77 4.55
C CYS A 18 -1.46 17.79 4.78
N PRO A 19 -2.32 17.97 5.80
CA PRO A 19 -3.57 17.24 5.89
C PRO A 19 -4.42 17.61 4.66
N ALA A 20 -4.70 16.63 3.79
CA ALA A 20 -5.62 16.83 2.68
C ALA A 20 -7.05 16.82 3.24
N ARG A 21 -7.67 17.99 3.35
CA ARG A 21 -9.05 18.14 3.83
C ARG A 21 -9.99 18.01 2.62
N LEU A 22 -10.45 16.80 2.31
CA LEU A 22 -11.50 16.63 1.30
C LEU A 22 -12.84 17.06 1.91
N ARG A 23 -13.39 18.20 1.47
CA ARG A 23 -14.68 18.72 1.92
C ARG A 23 -15.77 18.14 1.01
N MET A 24 -16.47 17.10 1.46
CA MET A 24 -17.67 16.63 0.76
C MET A 24 -18.78 17.67 0.93
N GLN A 25 -19.26 18.25 -0.18
CA GLN A 25 -20.47 19.08 -0.16
C GLN A 25 -21.68 18.15 -0.22
N HIS A 26 -22.53 18.21 0.80
CA HIS A 26 -23.89 17.69 0.72
C HIS A 26 -24.73 18.71 -0.07
N THR A 27 -25.02 18.43 -1.33
CA THR A 27 -26.11 19.12 -2.02
C THR A 27 -27.42 18.48 -1.57
N GLY A 28 -28.25 19.28 -0.89
CA GLY A 28 -29.46 18.86 -0.21
C GLY A 28 -30.55 18.31 -1.12
N LEU A 29 -31.37 17.43 -0.55
CA LEU A 29 -32.69 17.05 -1.04
C LEU A 29 -33.68 17.13 0.14
N SER A 30 -34.87 17.65 -0.17
CA SER A 30 -36.00 18.00 0.70
C SER A 30 -36.59 16.79 1.46
N PRO A 31 -37.23 16.97 2.63
CA PRO A 31 -37.78 15.85 3.41
C PRO A 31 -39.14 15.40 2.85
N GLY A 32 -39.28 14.10 2.63
CA GLY A 32 -40.53 13.49 2.18
C GLY A 32 -40.58 11.97 2.42
N THR A 33 -41.17 11.61 3.56
CA THR A 33 -41.90 10.36 3.87
C THR A 33 -41.15 9.01 3.93
N LEU A 34 -41.03 8.55 5.19
CA LEU A 34 -41.05 7.19 5.74
C LEU A 34 -41.62 6.06 4.84
N LEU A 35 -40.85 4.99 4.55
CA LEU A 35 -40.98 3.62 5.14
C LEU A 35 -40.23 2.50 4.37
N ASP A 36 -39.61 1.63 5.19
CA ASP A 36 -39.23 0.20 5.04
C ASP A 36 -37.87 -0.24 4.43
N PRO A 37 -37.11 -1.16 5.09
CA PRO A 37 -35.70 -1.42 4.83
C PRO A 37 -35.49 -2.68 3.97
N LYS A 38 -35.16 -2.51 2.69
CA LYS A 38 -34.50 -3.53 1.85
C LYS A 38 -34.12 -2.92 0.49
N SER A 39 -33.10 -2.08 0.44
CA SER A 39 -32.42 -1.80 -0.83
C SER A 39 -30.99 -1.31 -0.60
N TYR A 40 -30.03 -2.09 -1.08
CA TYR A 40 -28.66 -1.62 -1.26
C TYR A 40 -28.63 -0.85 -2.59
N GLU A 41 -28.55 0.48 -2.55
CA GLU A 41 -28.32 1.28 -3.75
C GLU A 41 -26.88 1.13 -4.24
N LYS A 42 -26.71 0.50 -5.41
CA LYS A 42 -25.51 0.62 -6.23
C LYS A 42 -25.34 2.07 -6.67
N ARG A 43 -24.40 2.80 -6.07
CA ARG A 43 -23.95 4.10 -6.61
C ARG A 43 -22.87 3.86 -7.67
N LEU A 44 -23.25 4.02 -8.94
CA LEU A 44 -22.34 4.18 -10.07
C LEU A 44 -21.79 5.61 -10.07
N PHE A 45 -20.46 5.75 -10.02
CA PHE A 45 -19.80 7.04 -10.20
C PHE A 45 -19.33 7.18 -11.65
N SER A 46 -19.86 8.17 -12.36
CA SER A 46 -19.29 8.67 -13.62
C SER A 46 -18.68 10.04 -13.34
N THR A 47 -17.40 10.22 -13.66
CA THR A 47 -16.70 11.49 -13.52
C THR A 47 -16.20 11.95 -14.89
N ARG A 48 -16.79 13.04 -15.41
CA ARG A 48 -16.16 13.90 -16.41
C ARG A 48 -15.41 15.01 -15.67
N VAL A 49 -14.14 15.20 -16.01
CA VAL A 49 -13.32 16.32 -15.52
C VAL A 49 -13.24 17.35 -16.64
N GLN A 50 -13.62 18.61 -16.36
CA GLN A 50 -13.27 19.76 -17.17
C GLN A 50 -12.03 20.42 -16.57
N GLU A 51 -11.03 20.64 -17.39
CA GLU A 51 -9.71 21.12 -17.01
C GLU A 51 -9.53 22.56 -17.50
N THR A 52 -9.35 23.52 -16.59
CA THR A 52 -8.71 24.80 -16.91
C THR A 52 -7.92 25.28 -15.70
N ALA A 53 -6.60 25.41 -15.86
CA ALA A 53 -5.80 26.56 -15.41
C ALA A 53 -4.30 26.35 -15.70
N SER A 54 -3.75 27.27 -16.49
CA SER A 54 -2.32 27.51 -16.67
C SER A 54 -1.73 28.29 -15.49
N LEU A 55 -0.47 28.04 -15.11
CA LEU A 55 0.59 29.06 -15.09
C LEU A 55 1.97 28.52 -14.62
N HIS A 56 2.98 28.94 -15.39
CA HIS A 56 4.40 29.21 -15.16
C HIS A 56 5.36 28.22 -14.44
N ARG A 57 6.37 27.83 -15.23
CA ARG A 57 7.68 27.29 -14.83
C ARG A 57 8.45 28.27 -13.95
N THR A 58 8.94 27.79 -12.82
CA THR A 58 10.14 28.28 -12.15
C THR A 58 10.96 27.08 -11.68
N ASP A 59 12.26 27.12 -11.96
CA ASP A 59 13.25 26.07 -11.81
C ASP A 59 13.29 25.41 -10.43
N LEU A 60 13.41 24.08 -10.42
CA LEU A 60 13.50 23.24 -9.22
C LEU A 60 14.96 22.86 -8.96
N GLY A 61 15.49 23.30 -7.81
CA GLY A 61 16.76 22.82 -7.25
C GLY A 61 16.70 21.36 -6.75
N PRO A 62 17.84 20.75 -6.39
CA PRO A 62 17.95 19.29 -6.22
C PRO A 62 17.22 18.79 -4.97
N CYS A 63 16.43 17.73 -5.15
CA CYS A 63 15.66 17.02 -4.13
C CYS A 63 16.54 15.98 -3.39
N ILE A 64 16.12 15.60 -2.18
CA ILE A 64 16.75 14.63 -1.28
C ILE A 64 17.31 13.40 -2.03
N SER A 65 18.62 13.17 -1.86
CA SER A 65 19.37 12.05 -2.42
C SER A 65 19.11 10.76 -1.62
N GLY A 66 18.54 9.72 -2.22
CA GLY A 66 18.58 8.39 -1.58
C GLY A 66 17.88 7.23 -2.29
N ILE A 67 16.74 7.47 -2.94
CA ILE A 67 15.99 6.42 -3.67
C ILE A 67 15.93 6.83 -5.14
N GLN A 68 16.78 6.22 -5.96
CA GLN A 68 16.71 6.39 -7.41
C GLN A 68 15.51 5.58 -7.95
N PRO A 69 14.70 6.09 -8.89
CA PRO A 69 13.68 5.28 -9.54
C PRO A 69 14.29 4.00 -10.10
N LEU A 70 13.66 2.87 -9.78
CA LEU A 70 14.14 1.57 -10.23
C LEU A 70 13.85 1.44 -11.73
N LYS A 71 14.87 1.68 -12.56
CA LYS A 71 14.80 1.50 -14.00
C LYS A 71 15.28 0.09 -14.33
N PHE A 72 14.35 -0.81 -14.66
CA PHE A 72 14.72 -2.05 -15.34
C PHE A 72 15.37 -1.66 -16.67
N GLN A 73 16.47 -2.33 -17.07
CA GLN A 73 17.20 -2.03 -18.32
C GLN A 73 16.21 -1.87 -19.48
N GLN A 74 16.01 -0.62 -19.88
CA GLN A 74 15.00 -0.23 -20.85
C GLN A 74 15.66 -0.10 -22.21
N THR A 75 15.16 -0.84 -23.19
CA THR A 75 15.44 -0.60 -24.61
C THR A 75 14.51 0.54 -25.05
N SER A 76 15.04 1.77 -25.17
CA SER A 76 14.40 3.03 -25.58
C SER A 76 13.83 3.93 -24.47
N GLU A 77 14.15 5.22 -24.58
CA GLU A 77 13.89 6.29 -23.60
C GLU A 77 12.41 6.73 -23.51
N HIS A 78 11.49 6.08 -24.24
CA HIS A 78 10.11 6.55 -24.40
C HIS A 78 9.03 5.61 -23.86
N GLU A 79 9.37 4.43 -23.33
CA GLU A 79 8.35 3.53 -22.76
C GLU A 79 8.08 3.87 -21.29
N GLN A 80 6.84 4.18 -20.92
CA GLN A 80 6.48 4.37 -19.51
C GLN A 80 6.58 3.03 -18.77
N SER A 81 7.26 2.99 -17.62
CA SER A 81 7.40 1.77 -16.81
C SER A 81 6.05 1.33 -16.24
N ALA A 82 5.91 0.02 -15.96
CA ALA A 82 4.81 -0.47 -15.14
C ALA A 82 4.92 0.14 -13.74
N PRO A 83 3.79 0.55 -13.11
CA PRO A 83 3.82 1.12 -11.77
C PRO A 83 4.24 0.07 -10.75
N LEU A 84 5.13 0.45 -9.84
CA LEU A 84 5.68 -0.44 -8.82
C LEU A 84 5.39 0.14 -7.43
N LEU A 85 4.41 -0.45 -6.76
CA LEU A 85 3.89 0.00 -5.48
C LEU A 85 4.43 -0.89 -4.35
N ILE A 86 5.34 -0.34 -3.55
CA ILE A 86 5.84 -1.01 -2.34
C ILE A 86 4.87 -0.72 -1.21
N PHE A 87 4.31 -1.75 -0.57
CA PHE A 87 3.29 -1.58 0.47
C PHE A 87 3.53 -2.50 1.67
N ASP A 88 2.93 -2.11 2.78
CA ASP A 88 2.97 -2.84 4.05
C ASP A 88 1.70 -2.55 4.85
N ILE A 89 1.29 -3.49 5.71
CA ILE A 89 0.13 -3.35 6.58
C ILE A 89 0.44 -3.76 8.02
N GLU A 90 -0.16 -3.02 8.96
CA GLU A 90 -0.29 -3.47 10.35
C GLU A 90 -1.69 -4.04 10.56
N THR A 91 -1.82 -5.06 11.41
CA THR A 91 -3.08 -5.77 11.58
C THR A 91 -3.38 -6.09 13.05
N THR A 92 -4.62 -6.46 13.36
CA THR A 92 -5.05 -6.93 14.68
C THR A 92 -4.56 -8.35 15.02
N GLY A 93 -3.70 -8.95 14.20
CA GLY A 93 -3.14 -10.30 14.40
C GLY A 93 -2.82 -11.01 13.09
N PHE A 94 -2.42 -12.28 13.16
CA PHE A 94 -2.05 -13.04 11.95
C PHE A 94 -3.22 -13.28 11.00
N PHE A 95 -2.91 -13.43 9.71
CA PHE A 95 -3.92 -13.80 8.73
C PHE A 95 -4.55 -15.14 9.12
N GLN A 96 -5.88 -15.17 9.15
CA GLN A 96 -6.66 -16.37 9.38
C GLN A 96 -7.70 -16.44 8.27
N LYS A 97 -7.66 -17.51 7.46
CA LYS A 97 -8.69 -17.72 6.44
C LYS A 97 -10.05 -17.87 7.15
N THR A 98 -10.94 -16.91 6.92
CA THR A 98 -12.31 -16.97 7.45
C THR A 98 -13.28 -17.28 6.33
N THR A 99 -13.77 -18.52 6.28
CA THR A 99 -14.87 -18.93 5.39
C THR A 99 -16.21 -18.74 6.10
N GLY A 100 -17.21 -18.22 5.39
CA GLY A 100 -18.62 -18.19 5.85
C GLY A 100 -18.96 -17.18 6.96
N ASN A 101 -17.99 -16.50 7.57
CA ASN A 101 -18.26 -15.40 8.51
C ASN A 101 -17.24 -14.28 8.35
N PHE A 102 -17.57 -13.34 7.46
CA PHE A 102 -16.73 -12.17 7.20
C PHE A 102 -16.69 -11.20 8.37
N GLN A 103 -17.47 -11.33 9.44
CA GLN A 103 -17.31 -10.50 10.65
C GLN A 103 -16.13 -11.01 11.51
N LYS A 104 -15.77 -12.30 11.40
CA LYS A 104 -14.64 -12.92 12.14
C LYS A 104 -13.29 -12.65 11.47
N GLY A 105 -12.20 -12.91 12.19
CA GLY A 105 -10.81 -12.85 11.68
C GLY A 105 -10.19 -11.47 11.75
N ASN A 106 -8.86 -11.38 11.79
CA ASN A 106 -8.11 -10.14 12.02
C ASN A 106 -8.34 -9.09 10.91
N ARG A 107 -8.02 -7.82 11.19
CA ARG A 107 -8.27 -6.67 10.31
C ARG A 107 -7.02 -5.80 10.18
N ILE A 108 -6.99 -4.98 9.15
CA ILE A 108 -5.94 -3.97 8.95
C ILE A 108 -6.16 -2.81 9.92
N THR A 109 -5.09 -2.34 10.56
CA THR A 109 -5.04 -1.19 11.48
C THR A 109 -4.19 -0.03 10.96
N GLU A 110 -3.25 -0.30 10.07
CA GLU A 110 -2.46 0.71 9.35
C GLU A 110 -2.19 0.20 7.94
N PHE A 111 -2.20 1.09 6.96
CA PHE A 111 -1.85 0.79 5.59
C PHE A 111 -0.87 1.85 5.08
N ALA A 112 0.20 1.42 4.43
CA ALA A 112 1.15 2.30 3.77
C ALA A 112 1.51 1.75 2.39
N VAL A 113 1.68 2.67 1.43
CA VAL A 113 2.20 2.36 0.10
C VAL A 113 3.05 3.50 -0.43
N ARG A 114 4.11 3.17 -1.16
CA ARG A 114 4.94 4.09 -1.92
C ARG A 114 5.09 3.62 -3.37
N ASP A 115 4.84 4.54 -4.28
CA ASP A 115 5.21 4.40 -5.69
C ASP A 115 6.71 4.59 -5.86
N LEU A 116 7.38 3.54 -6.34
CA LEU A 116 8.83 3.52 -6.53
C LEU A 116 9.27 4.31 -7.77
N CYS A 117 8.36 4.62 -8.70
CA CYS A 117 8.62 5.56 -9.79
C CYS A 117 8.71 7.01 -9.27
N GLY A 118 8.22 7.28 -8.06
CA GLY A 118 8.29 8.59 -7.41
C GLY A 118 7.20 9.55 -7.89
N GLY A 119 7.54 10.84 -7.96
CA GLY A 119 6.60 11.89 -8.34
C GLY A 119 5.83 12.52 -7.17
N LYS A 120 4.95 13.49 -7.50
CA LYS A 120 4.15 14.20 -6.50
C LYS A 120 3.17 13.25 -5.84
N ASN A 121 3.05 13.33 -4.50
CA ASN A 121 2.16 12.48 -3.72
C ASN A 121 2.45 10.98 -3.89
N SER A 122 3.71 10.58 -4.10
CA SER A 122 4.12 9.18 -4.34
C SER A 122 3.83 8.22 -3.18
N THR A 123 3.40 8.72 -2.02
CA THR A 123 3.04 7.91 -0.86
C THR A 123 1.56 8.06 -0.51
N PHE A 124 0.99 6.99 0.02
CA PHE A 124 -0.31 6.98 0.69
C PHE A 124 -0.17 6.20 2.00
N GLU A 125 -0.51 6.83 3.12
CA GLU A 125 -0.51 6.18 4.43
C GLU A 125 -1.71 6.61 5.27
N THR A 126 -2.25 5.67 6.05
CA THR A 126 -3.36 5.94 6.97
C THR A 126 -3.44 4.89 8.08
N LEU A 127 -3.82 5.32 9.28
CA LEU A 127 -4.43 4.43 10.26
C LEU A 127 -5.81 4.01 9.76
N ILE A 128 -6.27 2.84 10.20
CA ILE A 128 -7.56 2.27 9.82
C ILE A 128 -8.25 1.81 11.09
N ASN A 129 -9.50 2.21 11.26
CA ASN A 129 -10.36 1.68 12.30
C ASN A 129 -10.77 0.25 11.90
N PRO A 130 -10.30 -0.78 12.63
CA PRO A 130 -10.57 -2.18 12.28
C PRO A 130 -11.99 -2.62 12.70
N GLU A 131 -12.76 -1.74 13.34
CA GLU A 131 -14.08 -2.02 13.92
C GLU A 131 -14.04 -3.17 14.94
N ARG A 132 -12.97 -3.22 15.73
CA ARG A 132 -12.71 -4.19 16.81
C ARG A 132 -11.55 -3.74 17.69
N ASP A 133 -11.36 -4.46 18.78
CA ASP A 133 -10.21 -4.25 19.65
C ASP A 133 -8.89 -4.70 19.02
N VAL A 134 -7.84 -3.93 19.28
CA VAL A 134 -6.46 -4.29 18.98
C VAL A 134 -5.86 -4.99 20.20
N PRO A 135 -5.44 -6.27 20.10
CA PRO A 135 -4.80 -6.98 21.20
C PRO A 135 -3.62 -6.21 21.83
N GLY A 136 -3.58 -6.14 23.16
CA GLY A 136 -2.57 -5.34 23.89
C GLY A 136 -1.11 -5.74 23.63
N TYR A 137 -0.85 -6.97 23.19
CA TYR A 137 0.51 -7.39 22.82
C TYR A 137 1.00 -6.71 21.53
N LEU A 138 0.10 -6.32 20.61
CA LEU A 138 0.47 -5.63 19.37
C LEU A 138 0.92 -4.19 19.63
N LYS A 139 0.37 -3.53 20.65
CA LYS A 139 0.85 -2.22 21.10
C LYS A 139 2.35 -2.25 21.40
N LYS A 140 2.89 -3.35 21.93
CA LYS A 140 4.33 -3.49 22.20
C LYS A 140 5.16 -3.66 20.93
N VAL A 141 4.53 -4.10 19.83
CA VAL A 141 5.18 -4.37 18.54
C VAL A 141 5.15 -3.10 17.69
N ASN A 142 3.95 -2.56 17.41
CA ASN A 142 3.74 -1.48 16.43
C ASN A 142 3.26 -0.15 17.04
N ASN A 143 3.12 -0.07 18.37
CA ASN A 143 2.58 1.10 19.07
C ASN A 143 1.15 1.50 18.64
N ILE A 144 0.39 0.59 18.04
CA ILE A 144 -1.03 0.79 17.70
C ILE A 144 -1.89 0.09 18.76
N ASN A 145 -2.82 0.84 19.36
CA ASN A 145 -3.81 0.33 20.30
C ASN A 145 -5.23 0.71 19.88
N THR A 146 -6.24 0.09 20.50
CA THR A 146 -7.66 0.33 20.23
C THR A 146 -8.01 1.82 20.29
N ASP A 147 -7.57 2.52 21.34
CA ASP A 147 -7.88 3.95 21.52
C ASP A 147 -7.40 4.82 20.35
N LEU A 148 -6.24 4.48 19.77
CA LEU A 148 -5.68 5.21 18.64
C LEU A 148 -6.51 5.01 17.38
N VAL A 149 -6.87 3.76 17.05
CA VAL A 149 -7.60 3.43 15.80
C VAL A 149 -9.10 3.68 15.88
N CYS A 150 -9.64 3.86 17.09
CA CYS A 150 -11.04 4.20 17.32
C CYS A 150 -11.31 5.70 17.42
N LYS A 151 -10.30 6.56 17.21
CA LYS A 151 -10.52 8.01 17.17
C LYS A 151 -11.49 8.39 16.04
N PRO A 152 -12.34 9.42 16.22
CA PRO A 152 -13.41 9.75 15.26
C PRO A 152 -12.93 10.12 13.85
N ASP A 153 -11.66 10.52 13.71
CA ASP A 153 -11.02 10.96 12.48
C ASP A 153 -10.23 9.85 11.77
N VAL A 154 -10.14 8.66 12.37
CA VAL A 154 -9.54 7.47 11.75
C VAL A 154 -10.57 6.76 10.87
N PRO A 155 -10.32 6.64 9.55
CA PRO A 155 -11.26 6.05 8.62
C PRO A 155 -11.43 4.55 8.82
N ARG A 156 -12.58 4.00 8.43
CA ARG A 156 -12.75 2.55 8.23
C ARG A 156 -12.19 2.17 6.86
N PHE A 157 -11.92 0.88 6.65
CA PHE A 157 -11.41 0.44 5.34
C PHE A 157 -12.35 0.80 4.18
N SER A 158 -13.68 0.79 4.40
CA SER A 158 -14.66 1.23 3.40
C SER A 158 -14.49 2.68 2.95
N ASP A 159 -13.98 3.55 3.83
CA ASP A 159 -13.70 4.95 3.52
C ASP A 159 -12.34 5.11 2.81
N VAL A 160 -11.38 4.22 3.12
CA VAL A 160 -10.03 4.18 2.53
C VAL A 160 -10.05 3.64 1.10
N LEU A 161 -10.82 2.59 0.84
CA LEU A 161 -10.84 1.87 -0.42
C LEU A 161 -10.98 2.76 -1.68
N PRO A 162 -11.97 3.69 -1.77
CA PRO A 162 -12.10 4.53 -2.97
C PRO A 162 -10.88 5.45 -3.18
N LEU A 163 -10.23 5.91 -2.10
CA LEU A 163 -9.05 6.76 -2.18
C LEU A 163 -7.80 5.95 -2.58
N LEU A 164 -7.69 4.72 -2.09
CA LEU A 164 -6.65 3.78 -2.52
C LEU A 164 -6.78 3.48 -4.01
N LEU A 165 -7.99 3.20 -4.50
CA LEU A 165 -8.24 2.96 -5.93
C LEU A 165 -7.89 4.20 -6.77
N ALA A 166 -8.27 5.40 -6.33
CA ALA A 166 -7.91 6.64 -7.03
C ALA A 166 -6.39 6.89 -7.04
N PHE A 167 -5.70 6.61 -5.93
CA PHE A 167 -4.24 6.66 -5.86
C PHE A 167 -3.62 5.73 -6.90
N VAL A 168 -4.06 4.47 -6.97
CA VAL A 168 -3.52 3.49 -7.91
C VAL A 168 -3.84 3.87 -9.36
N GLN A 169 -5.07 4.30 -9.64
CA GLN A 169 -5.50 4.70 -10.97
C GLN A 169 -4.67 5.87 -11.51
N SER A 170 -4.34 6.86 -10.67
CA SER A 170 -3.50 8.00 -11.09
C SER A 170 -2.05 7.62 -11.42
N ARG A 171 -1.64 6.37 -11.16
CA ARG A 171 -0.32 5.82 -11.47
C ARG A 171 -0.33 4.83 -12.61
N GLN A 172 -1.51 4.33 -13.01
CA GLN A 172 -1.63 3.30 -14.03
C GLN A 172 -1.04 3.76 -15.36
N THR A 173 -0.23 2.88 -15.95
CA THR A 173 0.27 3.03 -17.31
C THR A 173 -0.62 2.18 -18.23
N PRO A 174 -1.27 2.76 -19.26
CA PRO A 174 -2.13 1.99 -20.16
C PRO A 174 -1.44 0.75 -20.74
N GLY A 175 -2.13 -0.39 -20.68
CA GLY A 175 -1.61 -1.66 -21.19
C GLY A 175 -0.56 -2.34 -20.29
N LYS A 176 -0.24 -1.78 -19.11
CA LYS A 176 0.69 -2.37 -18.15
C LYS A 176 -0.01 -2.72 -16.83
N PRO A 177 0.35 -3.83 -16.18
CA PRO A 177 -0.18 -4.18 -14.87
C PRO A 177 0.35 -3.23 -13.79
N VAL A 178 -0.34 -3.18 -12.65
CA VAL A 178 0.18 -2.53 -11.43
C VAL A 178 0.85 -3.60 -10.58
N ILE A 179 2.14 -3.42 -10.30
CA ILE A 179 2.93 -4.38 -9.52
C ILE A 179 2.98 -3.92 -8.07
N TRP A 180 2.46 -4.74 -7.17
CA TRP A 180 2.49 -4.54 -5.73
C TRP A 180 3.59 -5.40 -5.12
N VAL A 181 4.43 -4.83 -4.26
CA VAL A 181 5.50 -5.56 -3.58
C VAL A 181 5.37 -5.38 -2.09
N ALA A 182 5.33 -6.49 -1.36
CA ALA A 182 5.43 -6.52 0.10
C ALA A 182 6.41 -7.62 0.55
N HIS A 183 6.80 -7.60 1.82
CA HIS A 183 7.67 -8.62 2.39
C HIS A 183 6.84 -9.70 3.07
N LYS A 184 6.71 -10.87 2.43
CA LYS A 184 5.71 -11.93 2.71
C LYS A 184 4.32 -11.65 2.14
N ALA A 185 4.27 -10.89 1.03
CA ALA A 185 3.04 -10.49 0.35
C ALA A 185 2.04 -11.64 0.16
N ASN A 186 2.51 -12.80 -0.30
CA ASN A 186 1.64 -13.93 -0.65
C ASN A 186 0.95 -14.56 0.56
N THR A 187 1.57 -14.49 1.74
CA THR A 187 1.10 -15.16 2.96
C THR A 187 0.47 -14.22 3.99
N PHE A 188 0.62 -12.90 3.79
CA PHE A 188 0.20 -11.90 4.78
C PHE A 188 -0.53 -10.73 4.13
N ASP A 189 0.18 -9.78 3.51
CA ASP A 189 -0.37 -8.50 3.08
C ASP A 189 -1.46 -8.63 2.02
N ALA A 190 -1.21 -9.41 0.96
CA ALA A 190 -2.15 -9.54 -0.15
C ALA A 190 -3.43 -10.31 0.24
N PRO A 191 -3.38 -11.41 1.02
CA PRO A 191 -4.58 -12.03 1.58
C PRO A 191 -5.42 -11.08 2.45
N PHE A 192 -4.80 -10.25 3.30
CA PHE A 192 -5.51 -9.25 4.10
C PHE A 192 -6.18 -8.19 3.24
N LEU A 193 -5.45 -7.66 2.24
CA LEU A 193 -5.99 -6.68 1.31
C LEU A 193 -7.20 -7.26 0.56
N ALA A 194 -7.08 -8.49 0.04
CA ALA A 194 -8.19 -9.19 -0.60
C ALA A 194 -9.40 -9.37 0.34
N GLN A 195 -9.14 -9.65 1.62
CA GLN A 195 -10.20 -9.83 2.62
C GLN A 195 -10.96 -8.52 2.86
N GLU A 196 -10.26 -7.38 2.94
CA GLU A 196 -10.90 -6.08 3.11
C GLU A 196 -11.66 -5.63 1.85
N PHE A 197 -11.14 -5.91 0.65
CA PHE A 197 -11.89 -5.73 -0.60
C PHE A 197 -13.20 -6.52 -0.58
N ASN A 198 -13.15 -7.80 -0.22
CA ASN A 198 -14.32 -8.65 -0.15
C ASN A 198 -15.33 -8.18 0.91
N ARG A 199 -14.87 -7.72 2.09
CA ARG A 199 -15.73 -7.09 3.12
C ARG A 199 -16.46 -5.85 2.59
N CYS A 200 -15.80 -5.08 1.74
CA CYS A 200 -16.38 -3.92 1.06
C CYS A 200 -17.26 -4.28 -0.14
N SER A 201 -17.50 -5.58 -0.40
CA SER A 201 -18.19 -6.06 -1.61
C SER A 201 -17.55 -5.57 -2.90
N ALA A 202 -16.23 -5.36 -2.88
CA ALA A 202 -15.43 -4.90 -4.00
C ALA A 202 -14.51 -6.02 -4.51
N GLN A 203 -14.14 -5.94 -5.78
CA GLN A 203 -13.16 -6.84 -6.39
C GLN A 203 -11.82 -6.13 -6.50
N MET A 204 -10.74 -6.84 -6.18
CA MET A 204 -9.41 -6.36 -6.52
C MET A 204 -9.27 -6.31 -8.05
N PRO A 205 -8.67 -5.24 -8.61
CA PRO A 205 -8.44 -5.15 -10.05
C PRO A 205 -7.62 -6.34 -10.58
N GLU A 206 -8.03 -6.90 -11.72
CA GLU A 206 -7.44 -8.13 -12.28
C GLU A 206 -6.01 -7.92 -12.79
N ASP A 207 -5.66 -6.68 -13.14
CA ASP A 207 -4.35 -6.24 -13.60
C ASP A 207 -3.35 -5.99 -12.45
N TRP A 208 -3.75 -6.24 -11.19
CA TRP A 208 -2.84 -6.19 -10.06
C TRP A 208 -2.05 -7.49 -9.90
N LEU A 209 -0.73 -7.34 -9.82
CA LEU A 209 0.24 -8.42 -9.64
C LEU A 209 1.00 -8.22 -8.34
N PHE A 210 1.09 -9.27 -7.52
CA PHE A 210 1.73 -9.21 -6.20
C PHE A 210 3.05 -9.97 -6.20
N VAL A 211 4.13 -9.28 -5.89
CA VAL A 211 5.46 -9.85 -5.76
C VAL A 211 5.81 -9.95 -4.29
N ASP A 212 6.20 -11.15 -3.87
CA ASP A 212 6.70 -11.40 -2.52
C ASP A 212 8.22 -11.25 -2.48
N SER A 213 8.69 -10.14 -1.91
CA SER A 213 10.13 -9.89 -1.78
C SER A 213 10.86 -10.91 -0.90
N HIS A 214 10.16 -11.58 0.04
CA HIS A 214 10.76 -12.68 0.81
C HIS A 214 11.04 -13.90 -0.08
N CYS A 215 10.27 -14.12 -1.14
CA CYS A 215 10.55 -15.15 -2.15
C CYS A 215 11.76 -14.81 -3.01
N LEU A 216 11.90 -13.54 -3.39
CA LEU A 216 13.11 -13.06 -4.08
C LEU A 216 14.35 -13.18 -3.19
N ALA A 217 14.24 -12.83 -1.90
CA ALA A 217 15.37 -12.86 -0.97
C ALA A 217 15.97 -14.26 -0.81
N ARG A 218 15.16 -15.32 -0.90
CA ARG A 218 15.65 -16.71 -0.87
C ARG A 218 16.57 -17.07 -2.04
N LYS A 219 16.52 -16.31 -3.14
CA LYS A 219 17.33 -16.52 -4.35
C LYS A 219 18.64 -15.74 -4.32
N LEU A 220 18.83 -14.86 -3.32
CA LEU A 220 20.08 -14.12 -3.19
C LEU A 220 21.24 -15.09 -2.94
N PRO A 221 22.44 -14.79 -3.47
CA PRO A 221 23.63 -15.52 -3.09
C PRO A 221 23.83 -15.41 -1.58
N MET A 222 24.12 -16.55 -0.95
CA MET A 222 24.40 -16.61 0.49
C MET A 222 25.74 -15.92 0.76
N LEU A 223 25.75 -15.05 1.77
CA LEU A 223 27.01 -14.48 2.28
C LEU A 223 27.68 -15.43 3.26
N GLU A 224 26.89 -16.18 4.05
CA GLU A 224 27.40 -17.07 5.09
C GLU A 224 26.67 -18.43 5.08
N PRO A 225 27.38 -19.56 5.28
CA PRO A 225 26.77 -20.86 5.51
C PRO A 225 26.23 -20.94 6.95
N SER A 226 25.03 -20.41 7.20
CA SER A 226 24.35 -20.54 8.50
C SER A 226 23.16 -21.51 8.41
N GLU A 227 22.92 -22.26 9.49
CA GLU A 227 21.77 -23.18 9.58
C GLU A 227 20.42 -22.44 9.67
N ASP A 228 20.39 -21.21 10.21
CA ASP A 228 19.16 -20.45 10.45
C ASP A 228 18.77 -19.49 9.31
N LYS A 229 18.54 -20.06 8.12
CA LYS A 229 18.17 -19.32 6.90
C LYS A 229 16.94 -18.41 7.07
N LYS A 230 15.99 -18.77 7.93
CA LYS A 230 14.74 -18.00 8.10
C LYS A 230 14.96 -16.65 8.78
N HIS A 231 15.86 -16.57 9.75
CA HIS A 231 16.11 -15.33 10.48
C HIS A 231 16.86 -14.30 9.63
N LEU A 232 17.69 -14.75 8.68
CA LEU A 232 18.45 -13.88 7.78
C LEU A 232 17.59 -13.23 6.68
N LEU A 233 16.36 -13.69 6.47
CA LEU A 233 15.52 -13.27 5.37
C LEU A 233 14.41 -12.29 5.79
N ASN A 234 14.27 -12.00 7.08
CA ASN A 234 13.35 -10.95 7.50
C ASN A 234 13.86 -9.57 7.05
N LEU A 235 12.95 -8.58 6.99
CA LEU A 235 13.27 -7.25 6.47
C LEU A 235 14.40 -6.56 7.25
N GLU A 236 14.48 -6.74 8.57
CA GLU A 236 15.54 -6.18 9.41
C GLU A 236 16.92 -6.76 9.05
N SER A 237 17.01 -8.08 8.90
CA SER A 237 18.24 -8.78 8.50
C SER A 237 18.69 -8.39 7.10
N LEU A 238 17.76 -8.25 6.16
CA LEU A 238 18.05 -7.75 4.81
C LEU A 238 18.51 -6.28 4.84
N SER A 239 17.88 -5.44 5.67
CA SER A 239 18.31 -4.06 5.87
C SER A 239 19.75 -3.99 6.39
N LYS A 240 20.08 -4.81 7.39
CA LYS A 240 21.45 -4.93 7.93
C LYS A 240 22.44 -5.41 6.88
N ARG A 241 22.09 -6.44 6.10
CA ARG A 241 22.92 -6.97 5.00
C ARG A 241 23.31 -5.87 4.00
N TYR A 242 22.41 -4.95 3.70
CA TYR A 242 22.65 -3.87 2.73
C TYR A 242 23.12 -2.55 3.35
N GLY A 243 23.38 -2.50 4.66
CA GLY A 243 23.78 -1.27 5.35
C GLY A 243 22.71 -0.17 5.32
N ILE A 244 21.44 -0.55 5.21
CA ILE A 244 20.32 0.40 5.16
C ILE A 244 19.96 0.79 6.60
N SER A 245 20.04 2.08 6.89
CA SER A 245 19.57 2.67 8.14
C SER A 245 18.23 3.34 7.91
N ALA A 246 17.20 2.91 8.63
CA ALA A 246 15.89 3.55 8.62
C ALA A 246 15.58 4.14 10.00
N GLU A 247 15.41 5.46 10.05
CA GLU A 247 14.98 6.16 11.27
C GLU A 247 13.55 5.78 11.66
N GLY A 248 13.22 5.89 12.96
CA GLY A 248 11.88 5.60 13.51
C GLY A 248 11.74 4.24 14.20
N SER A 249 10.55 3.92 14.73
CA SER A 249 10.25 2.63 15.36
C SER A 249 9.95 1.55 14.33
N ALA A 250 10.55 0.36 14.44
CA ALA A 250 10.16 -0.81 13.65
C ALA A 250 8.65 -1.10 13.80
N HIS A 251 8.06 -1.77 12.82
CA HIS A 251 6.61 -2.09 12.79
C HIS A 251 5.73 -0.85 12.77
N ARG A 252 6.08 0.07 11.88
CA ARG A 252 5.17 1.11 11.40
C ARG A 252 5.15 0.99 9.90
N ALA A 253 3.96 0.92 9.31
CA ALA A 253 3.82 0.48 7.94
C ALA A 253 4.68 1.31 6.95
N MET A 254 4.69 2.64 7.08
CA MET A 254 5.49 3.50 6.17
C MET A 254 7.01 3.39 6.39
N LYS A 255 7.45 3.07 7.61
CA LYS A 255 8.87 2.80 7.87
C LYS A 255 9.29 1.50 7.19
N ASP A 256 8.46 0.47 7.30
CA ASP A 256 8.74 -0.84 6.71
C ASP A 256 8.64 -0.76 5.17
N VAL A 257 7.68 -0.01 4.61
CA VAL A 257 7.66 0.38 3.18
C VAL A 257 8.94 1.07 2.77
N THR A 258 9.40 2.07 3.52
CA THR A 258 10.63 2.82 3.16
C THR A 258 11.86 1.91 3.19
N THR A 259 11.96 1.06 4.20
CA THR A 259 13.04 0.06 4.32
C THR A 259 12.99 -0.93 3.15
N LEU A 260 11.79 -1.45 2.84
CA LEU A 260 11.58 -2.37 1.75
C LEU A 260 11.86 -1.74 0.39
N CYS A 261 11.56 -0.45 0.18
CA CYS A 261 11.96 0.26 -1.04
C CYS A 261 13.46 0.08 -1.28
N HIS A 262 14.30 0.45 -0.31
CA HIS A 262 15.75 0.35 -0.42
C HIS A 262 16.26 -1.09 -0.57
N VAL A 263 15.74 -2.01 0.26
CA VAL A 263 16.10 -3.44 0.19
C VAL A 263 15.76 -4.01 -1.17
N PHE A 264 14.56 -3.74 -1.69
CA PHE A 264 14.10 -4.23 -2.97
C PHE A 264 14.97 -3.72 -4.12
N GLN A 265 15.41 -2.44 -4.12
CA GLN A 265 16.32 -1.96 -5.19
C GLN A 265 17.66 -2.68 -5.15
N LYS A 266 18.26 -2.85 -3.97
CA LYS A 266 19.53 -3.59 -3.83
C LYS A 266 19.39 -5.05 -4.26
N MET A 267 18.32 -5.71 -3.82
CA MET A 267 18.03 -7.09 -4.21
C MET A 267 17.81 -7.24 -5.72
N SER A 268 17.07 -6.32 -6.34
CA SER A 268 16.81 -6.36 -7.77
C SER A 268 18.11 -6.27 -8.58
N PHE A 269 19.09 -5.48 -8.11
CA PHE A 269 20.41 -5.39 -8.70
C PHE A 269 21.20 -6.71 -8.54
N ASP A 270 21.28 -7.24 -7.32
CA ASP A 270 22.01 -8.48 -7.03
C ASP A 270 21.45 -9.69 -7.81
N LEU A 271 20.12 -9.75 -7.93
CA LEU A 271 19.42 -10.80 -8.67
C LEU A 271 19.43 -10.56 -10.18
N LYS A 272 19.93 -9.43 -10.66
CA LYS A 272 19.84 -8.98 -12.06
C LYS A 272 18.39 -9.09 -12.57
N LEU A 273 17.45 -8.69 -11.73
CA LEU A 273 16.03 -8.90 -11.96
C LEU A 273 15.57 -8.08 -13.16
N THR A 274 15.04 -8.74 -14.19
CA THR A 274 14.41 -8.10 -15.34
C THR A 274 12.92 -7.85 -15.07
N TYR A 275 12.27 -7.04 -15.90
CA TYR A 275 10.82 -6.87 -15.83
C TYR A 275 10.08 -8.21 -16.00
N GLU A 276 10.44 -9.00 -17.02
CA GLU A 276 9.87 -10.34 -17.24
C GLU A 276 10.13 -11.26 -16.04
N GLY A 277 11.35 -11.23 -15.49
CA GLY A 277 11.69 -11.96 -14.27
C GLY A 277 10.79 -11.58 -13.10
N LEU A 278 10.55 -10.28 -12.90
CA LEU A 278 9.64 -9.79 -11.86
C LEU A 278 8.20 -10.26 -12.06
N ILE A 279 7.69 -10.21 -13.29
CA ILE A 279 6.33 -10.68 -13.63
C ILE A 279 6.19 -12.18 -13.37
N ASN A 280 7.21 -12.98 -13.66
CA ASN A 280 7.21 -14.43 -13.43
C ASN A 280 7.17 -14.81 -11.93
N GLU A 281 7.61 -13.91 -11.05
CA GLU A 281 7.54 -14.09 -9.59
C GLU A 281 6.20 -13.63 -9.00
N ALA A 282 5.34 -13.00 -9.80
CA ALA A 282 4.16 -12.33 -9.32
C ALA A 282 2.93 -13.25 -9.26
N THR A 283 2.16 -13.11 -8.19
CA THR A 283 0.86 -13.74 -7.99
C THR A 283 -0.25 -12.79 -8.44
N LYS A 284 -1.18 -13.27 -9.27
CA LYS A 284 -2.33 -12.46 -9.71
C LYS A 284 -3.31 -12.21 -8.58
N ALA A 285 -3.94 -11.02 -8.54
CA ALA A 285 -4.99 -10.68 -7.57
C ALA A 285 -6.13 -11.72 -7.46
N SER A 286 -6.48 -12.36 -8.60
CA SER A 286 -7.52 -13.39 -8.66
C SER A 286 -7.20 -14.64 -7.83
N TYR A 287 -5.92 -14.92 -7.54
CA TYR A 287 -5.52 -16.01 -6.63
C TYR A 287 -6.04 -15.75 -5.22
N PHE A 288 -5.81 -14.56 -4.66
CA PHE A 288 -6.25 -14.20 -3.31
C PHE A 288 -7.77 -14.11 -3.20
N SER A 289 -8.43 -13.61 -4.26
CA SER A 289 -9.89 -13.59 -4.32
C SER A 289 -10.50 -15.00 -4.28
N LYS A 290 -9.83 -16.00 -4.90
CA LYS A 290 -10.24 -17.41 -4.83
C LYS A 290 -9.88 -18.05 -3.49
N LEU A 291 -8.77 -17.65 -2.88
CA LEU A 291 -8.34 -18.14 -1.57
C LEU A 291 -9.38 -17.89 -0.47
N LEU A 292 -10.19 -16.83 -0.60
CA LEU A 292 -11.22 -16.45 0.38
C LEU A 292 -12.58 -17.12 0.17
N LYS A 293 -12.78 -17.80 -0.97
CA LYS A 293 -13.94 -18.67 -1.21
C LYS A 293 -13.73 -20.03 -0.53
#